data_AF-A0A7J6HZH3-F1
#
_entry.id   AF-A0A7J6HZH3-F1
#
_cell.length_a   1.000
_cell.length_b   1.000
_cell.length_c   1.000
_cell.angle_alpha   90.00
_cell.angle_beta   90.00
_cell.angle_gamma   90.00
#
_symmetry.space_group_name_H-M   'P 1'
#
loop_
_entity.id
_entity.type
_entity.pdbx_description
1 polymer ?
#
loop_
_entity_poly.entity_id
_entity_poly.type
_entity_poly.pdbx_seq_one_letter_code
_entity_poly.pdbx_strand_id
1 'polypeptide(L)'
;MREYTEGLWAKFKETVWQPITKYTTKTSALFISMFTLFIGAILSMHFFNTNNILSSISFHNSQKNPKHLMNCTAYGPTRACPSNYSYTPFNPKLDRDHSLSPTCPEYFRWIYEDLKPWAYTGISREMVERAETMGLANFRLVILNGKAYVETYRHSFQSRDIFTLWGILQLLRRYPGRVPDLDLMFNCGDPPVVLSKKFSGPNATSPPPVFNYCKDETTLDIVFPDWSFWGWPEINIKPWVGLLKDLKEGNKRKRWIKREPYAYWKGNPSVSPNRQDLFKCRASKTQDWNARLYAQDWDHEVKNGYKQSNLAHQCTNRFKIYIEGAAWSVSHKYILSCDSMTLLVKPRYYDFFARGLIPRHHYWPIRNDDKCRSIKSAVDWGNSHEKEAQEIGKRGSKFIQEELKMEYVYDFMLHILNEYAKLLQYKPTIPPKATELCLEAMSCPANGLAKKFMLQSMVVSPATTSPCTISPPYSPSSLYSLFQRKANITNEVELLEKMYWQSQDKQKP
;
A
#
# COMPACT_ATOMS: atom_id res chain seq x y z
N MET A 1 -6.15 -34.73 -43.96
CA MET A 1 -5.42 -34.24 -42.75
C MET A 1 -6.28 -34.34 -41.49
N ARG A 2 -7.42 -35.05 -41.45
CA ARG A 2 -7.52 -36.48 -41.04
C ARG A 2 -6.32 -37.35 -41.44
N GLU A 3 -5.93 -38.24 -40.53
CA GLU A 3 -4.67 -39.02 -40.48
C GLU A 3 -3.48 -38.20 -39.99
N TYR A 4 -3.35 -38.06 -38.66
CA TYR A 4 -2.07 -37.99 -37.92
C TYR A 4 -2.25 -37.89 -36.39
N THR A 5 -3.46 -38.13 -35.85
CA THR A 5 -3.74 -38.01 -34.41
C THR A 5 -4.31 -39.28 -33.75
N GLU A 6 -4.30 -40.44 -34.43
CA GLU A 6 -4.76 -41.71 -33.85
C GLU A 6 -3.62 -42.68 -33.45
N GLY A 7 -2.36 -42.37 -33.78
CA GLY A 7 -1.22 -43.25 -33.47
C GLY A 7 -0.62 -43.10 -32.06
N LEU A 8 -0.99 -42.07 -31.30
CA LEU A 8 -0.37 -41.75 -30.00
C LEU A 8 -1.19 -42.21 -28.78
N TRP A 9 -2.45 -42.61 -28.97
CA TRP A 9 -3.32 -43.13 -27.90
C TRP A 9 -3.31 -44.66 -27.77
N ALA A 10 -2.83 -45.38 -28.79
CA ALA A 10 -2.77 -46.85 -28.80
C ALA A 10 -1.55 -47.41 -28.03
N LYS A 11 -0.49 -46.62 -27.81
CA LYS A 11 0.74 -47.07 -27.12
C LYS A 11 0.75 -46.91 -25.60
N PHE A 12 -0.32 -46.36 -25.01
CA PHE A 12 -0.40 -46.15 -23.55
C PHE A 12 -1.27 -47.19 -22.82
N LYS A 13 -1.96 -48.07 -23.55
CA LYS A 13 -2.90 -49.05 -22.97
C LYS A 13 -2.35 -50.47 -22.81
N GLU A 14 -1.17 -50.79 -23.36
CA GLU A 14 -0.62 -52.16 -23.30
C GLU A 14 0.36 -52.42 -22.15
N THR A 15 0.73 -51.42 -21.33
CA THR A 15 1.75 -51.62 -20.26
C THR A 15 1.18 -51.78 -18.85
N VAL A 16 -0.14 -51.94 -18.66
CA VAL A 16 -0.72 -51.88 -17.29
C VAL A 16 -1.52 -53.12 -16.85
N TRP A 17 -1.78 -54.12 -17.70
CA TRP A 17 -2.61 -55.25 -17.27
C TRP A 17 -2.07 -56.62 -17.71
N GLN A 18 -1.25 -57.24 -16.85
CA GLN A 18 -1.26 -58.69 -16.65
C GLN A 18 -1.05 -59.06 -15.17
N PRO A 19 -1.59 -60.21 -14.72
CA PRO A 19 -1.95 -60.44 -13.32
C PRO A 19 -0.82 -61.11 -12.53
N ILE A 20 -0.50 -60.56 -11.36
CA ILE A 20 0.42 -61.15 -10.39
C ILE A 20 -0.28 -62.34 -9.72
N THR A 21 0.13 -63.56 -10.05
CA THR A 21 -0.13 -64.74 -9.24
C THR A 21 1.17 -65.28 -8.64
N LYS A 22 1.07 -65.65 -7.35
CA LYS A 22 2.02 -66.39 -6.52
C LYS A 22 3.29 -65.65 -6.06
N TYR A 23 3.20 -65.07 -4.86
CA TYR A 23 4.36 -64.97 -3.96
C TYR A 23 4.12 -65.79 -2.70
N THR A 24 5.15 -66.55 -2.34
CA THR A 24 5.27 -67.48 -1.24
C THR A 24 5.36 -66.78 0.11
N THR A 25 4.88 -67.48 1.14
CA THR A 25 4.58 -67.03 2.52
C THR A 25 5.78 -66.56 3.37
N LYS A 26 6.93 -66.22 2.77
CA LYS A 26 8.13 -65.74 3.49
C LYS A 26 8.48 -64.27 3.25
N THR A 27 7.86 -63.59 2.28
CA THR A 27 8.06 -62.15 2.05
C THR A 27 7.10 -61.26 2.86
N SER A 28 6.01 -61.81 3.39
CA SER A 28 5.03 -61.09 4.20
C SER A 28 5.59 -60.61 5.54
N ALA A 29 6.45 -61.42 6.17
CA ALA A 29 7.06 -61.07 7.46
C ALA A 29 8.09 -59.93 7.35
N LEU A 30 8.86 -59.89 6.25
CA LEU A 30 9.83 -58.83 5.97
C LEU A 30 9.16 -57.50 5.64
N PHE A 31 8.05 -57.51 4.90
CA PHE A 31 7.26 -56.30 4.63
C PHE A 31 6.56 -55.76 5.89
N ILE A 32 6.02 -56.64 6.73
CA ILE A 32 5.41 -56.22 8.02
C ILE A 32 6.48 -55.69 8.97
N SER A 33 7.68 -56.29 9.00
CA SER A 33 8.84 -55.79 9.76
C SER A 33 9.30 -54.41 9.28
N MET A 34 9.42 -54.18 7.97
CA MET A 34 9.80 -52.87 7.46
C MET A 34 8.71 -51.83 7.67
N PHE A 35 7.43 -52.19 7.53
CA PHE A 35 6.32 -51.26 7.72
C PHE A 35 6.14 -50.87 9.20
N THR A 36 6.38 -51.79 10.14
CA THR A 36 6.39 -51.50 11.58
C THR A 36 7.59 -50.66 12.00
N LEU A 37 8.78 -50.89 11.41
CA LEU A 37 9.94 -50.00 11.60
C LEU A 37 9.71 -48.61 11.01
N PHE A 38 9.02 -48.49 9.87
CA PHE A 38 8.71 -47.21 9.23
C PHE A 38 7.66 -46.42 10.02
N ILE A 39 6.60 -47.08 10.53
CA ILE A 39 5.64 -46.46 11.44
C ILE A 39 6.30 -46.09 12.78
N GLY A 40 7.19 -46.94 13.30
CA GLY A 40 8.00 -46.66 14.49
C GLY A 40 8.89 -45.43 14.31
N ALA A 41 9.52 -45.27 13.14
CA ALA A 41 10.33 -44.10 12.79
C ALA A 41 9.49 -42.82 12.61
N ILE A 42 8.28 -42.93 12.04
CA ILE A 42 7.34 -41.79 11.92
C ILE A 42 6.81 -41.39 13.29
N LEU A 43 6.46 -42.35 14.15
CA LEU A 43 6.01 -42.08 15.53
C LEU A 43 7.15 -41.55 16.39
N SER A 44 8.39 -42.02 16.24
CA SER A 44 9.55 -41.45 16.94
C SER A 44 9.91 -40.05 16.42
N MET A 45 9.79 -39.78 15.11
CA MET A 45 9.91 -38.42 14.59
C MET A 45 8.77 -37.52 15.10
N HIS A 46 7.56 -38.04 15.30
CA HIS A 46 6.48 -37.27 15.91
C HIS A 46 6.70 -37.03 17.41
N PHE A 47 7.31 -37.97 18.14
CA PHE A 47 7.61 -37.86 19.57
C PHE A 47 8.86 -37.00 19.86
N PHE A 48 9.85 -37.00 18.97
CA PHE A 48 11.03 -36.11 19.07
C PHE A 48 10.78 -34.70 18.49
N ASN A 49 9.77 -34.53 17.63
CA ASN A 49 9.37 -33.21 17.11
C ASN A 49 8.24 -32.56 17.92
N THR A 50 7.79 -33.19 19.02
CA THR A 50 6.82 -32.60 19.97
C THR A 50 7.44 -32.20 21.31
N ASN A 51 8.73 -32.49 21.56
CA ASN A 51 9.45 -32.09 22.78
C ASN A 51 10.56 -31.05 22.59
N ASN A 52 10.66 -30.41 21.42
CA ASN A 52 11.56 -29.27 21.18
C ASN A 52 10.85 -27.97 20.76
N ILE A 53 9.55 -27.87 20.97
CA ILE A 53 8.78 -26.62 20.79
C ILE A 53 7.88 -26.40 22.00
N LEU A 54 8.47 -26.37 23.20
CA LEU A 54 7.80 -25.81 24.38
C LEU A 54 8.76 -25.20 25.41
N SER A 55 9.94 -24.73 24.98
CA SER A 55 10.53 -23.53 25.58
C SER A 55 10.07 -22.35 24.75
N SER A 56 8.78 -22.05 24.82
CA SER A 56 8.31 -20.70 24.55
C SER A 56 9.13 -19.79 25.45
N ILE A 57 10.12 -19.10 24.89
CA ILE A 57 10.65 -17.90 25.50
C ILE A 57 9.41 -17.02 25.64
N SER A 58 8.87 -17.01 26.86
CA SER A 58 7.90 -16.03 27.30
C SER A 58 8.64 -14.70 27.27
N PHE A 59 8.71 -14.09 26.08
CA PHE A 59 8.80 -12.65 26.00
C PHE A 59 7.46 -12.15 26.53
N HIS A 60 7.38 -12.02 27.85
CA HIS A 60 6.53 -11.04 28.50
C HIS A 60 6.95 -9.66 27.99
N ASN A 61 6.60 -9.35 26.74
CA ASN A 61 6.47 -7.97 26.36
C ASN A 61 5.22 -7.50 27.08
N SER A 62 5.40 -6.95 28.28
CA SER A 62 4.35 -6.21 28.98
C SER A 62 3.81 -5.21 27.97
N GLN A 63 2.67 -5.52 27.36
CA GLN A 63 1.97 -4.60 26.48
C GLN A 63 1.53 -3.45 27.37
N LYS A 64 2.42 -2.46 27.52
CA LYS A 64 2.09 -1.21 28.21
C LYS A 64 0.87 -0.66 27.51
N ASN A 65 -0.22 -0.51 28.26
CA ASN A 65 -1.44 0.08 27.74
C ASN A 65 -1.09 1.46 27.13
N PRO A 66 -1.47 1.76 25.87
CA PRO A 66 -1.16 3.03 25.22
C PRO A 66 -1.52 4.27 26.07
N LYS A 67 -2.55 4.15 26.92
CA LYS A 67 -2.96 5.23 27.84
C LYS A 67 -1.93 5.52 28.95
N HIS A 68 -1.11 4.55 29.34
CA HIS A 68 -0.03 4.75 30.33
C HIS A 68 1.24 5.36 29.73
N LEU A 69 1.29 5.53 28.40
CA LEU A 69 2.41 6.15 27.70
C LEU A 69 2.28 7.67 27.55
N MET A 70 1.17 8.26 28.01
CA MET A 70 0.90 9.70 27.97
C MET A 70 0.34 10.17 29.32
N ASN A 71 0.67 11.40 29.74
CA ASN A 71 0.11 11.98 30.96
C ASN A 71 -0.74 13.23 30.67
N CYS A 72 -2.02 13.02 30.33
CA CYS A 72 -2.94 14.11 30.02
C CYS A 72 -3.29 15.00 31.22
N THR A 73 -3.23 14.47 32.43
CA THR A 73 -3.49 15.24 33.66
C THR A 73 -2.38 16.26 33.89
N ALA A 74 -1.12 15.87 33.70
CA ALA A 74 0.02 16.79 33.81
C ALA A 74 0.13 17.76 32.62
N TYR A 75 -0.27 17.31 31.42
CA TYR A 75 -0.24 18.16 30.22
C TYR A 75 -1.29 19.27 30.25
N GLY A 76 -2.50 19.02 30.77
CA GLY A 76 -3.60 20.00 30.75
C GLY A 76 -3.21 21.40 31.25
N PRO A 77 -2.61 21.53 32.46
CA PRO A 77 -2.17 22.82 33.00
C PRO A 77 -0.95 23.42 32.31
N THR A 78 0.03 22.59 31.92
CA THR A 78 1.33 23.06 31.42
C THR A 78 1.31 23.37 29.92
N ARG A 79 0.47 22.65 29.16
CA ARG A 79 0.43 22.62 27.69
C ARG A 79 1.83 22.49 27.05
N ALA A 80 2.75 21.87 27.78
CA ALA A 80 4.13 21.72 27.39
C ALA A 80 4.44 20.24 27.21
N CYS A 81 5.21 19.92 26.18
CA CYS A 81 5.64 18.55 25.97
C CYS A 81 6.57 18.08 27.10
N PRO A 82 6.36 16.88 27.66
CA PRO A 82 7.20 16.34 28.73
C PRO A 82 8.68 16.30 28.34
N SER A 83 9.56 16.79 29.23
CA SER A 83 11.02 16.75 29.02
C SER A 83 11.60 15.32 29.11
N ASN A 84 10.88 14.38 29.73
CA ASN A 84 11.32 13.03 30.08
C ASN A 84 11.07 11.97 29.00
N TYR A 85 10.91 12.34 27.73
CA TYR A 85 11.02 11.36 26.64
C TYR A 85 12.50 10.99 26.43
N SER A 86 13.11 10.36 27.42
CA SER A 86 14.43 9.74 27.30
C SER A 86 14.28 8.50 26.43
N TYR A 87 14.24 8.69 25.11
CA TYR A 87 14.59 7.60 24.23
C TYR A 87 16.10 7.42 24.33
N THR A 88 16.53 6.23 24.71
CA THR A 88 17.95 5.85 24.67
C THR A 88 18.49 6.19 23.29
N PRO A 89 19.56 7.01 23.19
CA PRO A 89 20.18 7.34 21.92
C PRO A 89 20.49 6.07 21.13
N PHE A 90 20.30 6.13 19.81
CA PHE A 90 20.69 5.03 18.93
C PHE A 90 22.17 4.69 19.16
N ASN A 91 22.46 3.43 19.49
CA ASN A 91 23.82 2.93 19.62
C ASN A 91 24.19 2.10 18.38
N PRO A 92 24.99 2.65 17.44
CA PRO A 92 25.35 1.96 16.20
C PRO A 92 26.12 0.65 16.42
N LYS A 93 26.70 0.44 17.62
CA LYS A 93 27.42 -0.80 17.95
C LYS A 93 26.48 -1.98 18.23
N LEU A 94 25.24 -1.72 18.65
CA LEU A 94 24.24 -2.76 18.92
C LEU A 94 23.55 -3.24 17.62
N ASP A 95 23.44 -2.36 16.60
CA ASP A 95 22.78 -2.68 15.32
C ASP A 95 23.66 -3.55 14.39
N ARG A 96 24.94 -3.79 14.74
CA ARG A 96 25.85 -4.66 13.97
C ARG A 96 25.64 -6.15 14.24
N ASP A 97 24.92 -6.51 15.31
CA ASP A 97 24.76 -7.90 15.77
C ASP A 97 23.44 -8.53 15.28
N HIS A 98 22.78 -7.89 14.30
CA HIS A 98 21.53 -8.36 13.72
C HIS A 98 21.74 -8.93 12.32
N SER A 99 21.07 -10.07 12.05
CA SER A 99 20.97 -10.74 10.75
C SER A 99 20.80 -9.77 9.58
N LEU A 100 21.32 -10.11 8.39
CA LEU A 100 21.11 -9.38 7.14
C LEU A 100 19.68 -8.81 7.05
N SER A 101 19.54 -7.48 7.15
CA SER A 101 18.25 -6.81 7.03
C SER A 101 17.57 -7.22 5.73
N PRO A 102 16.23 -7.44 5.74
CA PRO A 102 15.53 -7.77 4.52
C PRO A 102 15.67 -6.64 3.49
N THR A 103 15.67 -6.99 2.21
CA THR A 103 15.60 -6.00 1.12
C THR A 103 14.25 -5.29 1.16
N CYS A 104 14.24 -3.96 1.01
CA CYS A 104 12.99 -3.21 0.90
C CYS A 104 12.21 -3.59 -0.38
N PRO A 105 10.87 -3.46 -0.38
CA PRO A 105 10.08 -3.53 -1.60
C PRO A 105 10.64 -2.67 -2.74
N GLU A 106 10.55 -3.14 -3.98
CA GLU A 106 11.15 -2.48 -5.16
C GLU A 106 10.69 -1.02 -5.32
N TYR A 107 9.48 -0.68 -4.89
CA TYR A 107 8.97 0.68 -5.01
C TYR A 107 9.75 1.72 -4.18
N PHE A 108 10.57 1.31 -3.21
CA PHE A 108 11.41 2.22 -2.43
C PHE A 108 12.47 2.91 -3.30
N ARG A 109 12.95 2.26 -4.37
CA ARG A 109 13.96 2.83 -5.28
C ARG A 109 13.50 4.12 -5.94
N TRP A 110 12.20 4.37 -6.00
CA TRP A 110 11.63 5.61 -6.52
C TRP A 110 11.89 6.84 -5.64
N ILE A 111 12.30 6.66 -4.39
CA ILE A 111 12.78 7.75 -3.52
C ILE A 111 13.88 8.54 -4.24
N TYR A 112 14.81 7.86 -4.92
CA TYR A 112 15.88 8.51 -5.66
C TYR A 112 15.37 9.36 -6.83
N GLU A 113 14.37 8.88 -7.58
CA GLU A 113 13.78 9.65 -8.68
C GLU A 113 12.93 10.82 -8.18
N ASP A 114 12.31 10.71 -7.00
CA ASP A 114 11.56 11.81 -6.38
C ASP A 114 12.49 12.92 -5.89
N LEU A 115 13.67 12.58 -5.41
CA LEU A 115 14.66 13.54 -4.91
C LEU A 115 15.65 14.02 -5.97
N LYS A 116 15.65 13.40 -7.15
CA LYS A 116 16.52 13.72 -8.29
C LYS A 116 16.61 15.21 -8.65
N PRO A 117 15.52 16.02 -8.60
CA PRO A 117 15.61 17.45 -8.91
C PRO A 117 16.61 18.23 -8.06
N TRP A 118 16.96 17.72 -6.87
CA TRP A 118 17.87 18.36 -5.92
C TRP A 118 19.19 17.61 -5.73
N ALA A 119 19.40 16.49 -6.43
CA ALA A 119 20.53 15.60 -6.19
C ALA A 119 21.91 16.28 -6.38
N TYR A 120 22.01 17.25 -7.30
CA TYR A 120 23.26 17.95 -7.61
C TYR A 120 23.37 19.33 -6.96
N THR A 121 22.25 20.03 -6.81
CA THR A 121 22.22 21.41 -6.27
C THR A 121 22.08 21.45 -4.75
N GLY A 122 21.60 20.36 -4.15
CA GLY A 122 21.08 20.36 -2.79
C GLY A 122 19.83 21.21 -2.63
N ILE A 123 19.45 21.41 -1.37
CA ILE A 123 18.27 22.14 -0.92
C ILE A 123 18.74 23.29 -0.01
N SER A 124 18.53 24.53 -0.43
CA SER A 124 18.82 25.70 0.40
C SER A 124 17.63 26.06 1.29
N ARG A 125 17.90 26.83 2.36
CA ARG A 125 16.86 27.39 3.24
C ARG A 125 15.84 28.22 2.45
N GLU A 126 16.35 29.05 1.53
CA GLU A 126 15.52 29.88 0.67
C GLU A 126 14.55 29.04 -0.16
N MET A 127 14.99 27.89 -0.71
CA MET A 127 14.10 26.98 -1.45
C MET A 127 12.96 26.44 -0.61
N VAL A 128 13.25 26.06 0.64
CA VAL A 128 12.26 25.58 1.60
C VAL A 128 11.27 26.71 1.93
N GLU A 129 11.76 27.88 2.33
CA GLU A 129 10.93 29.03 2.72
C GLU A 129 10.10 29.60 1.57
N ARG A 130 10.59 29.53 0.33
CA ARG A 130 9.80 29.89 -0.86
C ARG A 130 8.55 29.04 -1.05
N ALA A 131 8.50 27.81 -0.52
CA ALA A 131 7.28 27.00 -0.61
C ALA A 131 6.10 27.65 0.12
N GLU A 132 6.36 28.32 1.25
CA GLU A 132 5.35 29.06 2.00
C GLU A 132 4.88 30.29 1.20
N THR A 133 5.82 31.11 0.70
CA THR A 133 5.50 32.34 -0.03
C THR A 133 4.73 32.06 -1.33
N MET A 134 4.99 30.92 -1.96
CA MET A 134 4.27 30.43 -3.14
C MET A 134 2.92 29.76 -2.79
N GLY A 135 2.56 29.65 -1.51
CA GLY A 135 1.33 29.01 -1.07
C GLY A 135 1.29 27.52 -1.36
N LEU A 136 2.43 26.82 -1.35
CA LEU A 136 2.51 25.40 -1.72
C LEU A 136 2.36 24.46 -0.52
N ALA A 137 2.53 24.92 0.72
CA ALA A 137 2.51 24.07 1.90
C ALA A 137 1.32 24.36 2.85
N ASN A 138 0.82 23.32 3.52
CA ASN A 138 -0.10 23.43 4.65
C ASN A 138 0.64 23.65 5.97
N PHE A 139 1.80 23.01 6.14
CA PHE A 139 2.65 23.18 7.31
C PHE A 139 4.13 23.03 6.94
N ARG A 140 4.98 23.61 7.77
CA ARG A 140 6.42 23.36 7.85
C ARG A 140 6.70 22.49 9.06
N LEU A 141 7.49 21.45 8.88
CA LEU A 141 7.93 20.55 9.95
C LEU A 141 9.46 20.61 10.06
N VAL A 142 9.94 20.84 11.27
CA VAL A 142 11.35 20.71 11.62
C VAL A 142 11.53 19.57 12.59
N ILE A 143 12.44 18.64 12.28
CA ILE A 143 12.92 17.65 13.24
C ILE A 143 14.30 18.10 13.68
N LEU A 144 14.51 18.23 14.98
CA LEU A 144 15.78 18.65 15.58
C LEU A 144 16.04 17.83 16.84
N ASN A 145 17.18 17.16 16.92
CA ASN A 145 17.57 16.30 18.04
C ASN A 145 16.48 15.27 18.42
N GLY A 146 15.85 14.67 17.41
CA GLY A 146 14.79 13.66 17.59
C GLY A 146 13.43 14.20 18.06
N LYS A 147 13.25 15.53 18.11
CA LYS A 147 11.99 16.20 18.43
C LYS A 147 11.40 16.85 17.19
N ALA A 148 10.07 16.82 17.05
CA ALA A 148 9.36 17.44 15.94
C ALA A 148 8.74 18.77 16.35
N TYR A 149 8.82 19.77 15.48
CA TYR A 149 8.27 21.11 15.64
C TYR A 149 7.48 21.47 14.38
N VAL A 150 6.26 21.97 14.54
CA VAL A 150 5.39 22.30 13.41
C VAL A 150 4.93 23.74 13.46
N GLU A 151 5.10 24.43 12.34
CA GLU A 151 4.43 25.68 12.03
C GLU A 151 3.33 25.41 11.01
N THR A 152 2.08 25.69 11.38
CA THR A 152 0.92 25.50 10.50
C THR A 152 0.65 26.80 9.74
N TYR A 153 0.64 26.73 8.41
CA TYR A 153 0.34 27.88 7.54
C TYR A 153 -1.15 27.96 7.20
N ARG A 154 -1.79 26.81 6.97
CA ARG A 154 -3.21 26.73 6.63
C ARG A 154 -3.80 25.39 7.03
N HIS A 155 -5.07 25.41 7.43
CA HIS A 155 -5.82 24.20 7.73
C HIS A 155 -5.88 23.25 6.53
N SER A 156 -5.74 21.96 6.80
CA SER A 156 -6.04 20.93 5.81
C SER A 156 -7.54 20.61 5.74
N PHE A 157 -7.94 19.97 4.64
CA PHE A 157 -9.27 19.37 4.56
C PHE A 157 -9.36 18.23 5.57
N GLN A 158 -10.29 18.31 6.53
CA GLN A 158 -10.43 17.31 7.60
C GLN A 158 -9.11 17.11 8.39
N SER A 159 -8.95 15.99 9.11
CA SER A 159 -7.79 15.70 9.96
C SER A 159 -6.55 15.16 9.24
N ARG A 160 -6.36 15.48 7.96
CA ARG A 160 -5.25 14.95 7.15
C ARG A 160 -3.88 15.37 7.68
N ASP A 161 -3.72 16.65 7.96
CA ASP A 161 -2.52 17.20 8.59
C ASP A 161 -2.27 16.55 9.95
N ILE A 162 -3.30 16.45 10.78
CA ILE A 162 -3.22 15.84 12.12
C ILE A 162 -2.72 14.39 12.05
N PHE A 163 -3.27 13.54 11.18
CA PHE A 163 -2.87 12.14 11.10
C PHE A 163 -1.54 11.92 10.37
N THR A 164 -1.16 12.81 9.46
CA THR A 164 0.21 12.83 8.88
C THR A 164 1.25 13.18 9.93
N LEU A 165 1.01 14.24 10.72
CA LEU A 165 1.89 14.63 11.83
C LEU A 165 1.93 13.54 12.91
N TRP A 166 0.80 12.91 13.22
CA TRP A 166 0.75 11.77 14.14
C TRP A 166 1.63 10.63 13.66
N GLY A 167 1.59 10.34 12.36
CA GLY A 167 2.42 9.31 11.74
C GLY A 167 3.91 9.59 11.83
N ILE A 168 4.32 10.83 11.60
CA ILE A 168 5.71 11.27 11.77
C ILE A 168 6.13 11.17 13.24
N LEU A 169 5.27 11.54 14.19
CA LEU A 169 5.53 11.35 15.60
C LEU A 169 5.69 9.85 15.95
N GLN A 170 4.88 8.97 15.35
CA GLN A 170 5.04 7.53 15.54
C GLN A 170 6.33 7.00 14.91
N LEU A 171 6.79 7.57 13.79
CA LEU A 171 8.08 7.25 13.19
C LEU A 171 9.24 7.57 14.16
N LEU A 172 9.23 8.75 14.79
CA LEU A 172 10.23 9.15 15.78
C LEU A 172 10.28 8.19 16.98
N ARG A 173 9.12 7.67 17.40
CA ARG A 173 9.02 6.66 18.46
C ARG A 173 9.50 5.28 18.02
N ARG A 174 9.25 4.91 16.77
CA ARG A 174 9.67 3.62 16.21
C ARG A 174 11.16 3.56 16.00
N TYR A 175 11.76 4.66 15.54
CA TYR A 175 13.18 4.75 15.23
C TYR A 175 13.86 5.92 15.97
N PRO A 176 13.91 5.90 17.32
CA PRO A 176 14.49 7.01 18.08
C PRO A 176 15.96 7.23 17.72
N GLY A 177 16.31 8.48 17.48
CA GLY A 177 17.68 8.88 17.11
C GLY A 177 18.13 8.46 15.70
N ARG A 178 17.26 7.85 14.88
CA ARG A 178 17.59 7.46 13.50
C ARG A 178 16.97 8.36 12.43
N VAL A 179 15.97 9.16 12.80
CA VAL A 179 15.43 10.20 11.92
C VAL A 179 16.34 11.43 12.05
N PRO A 180 16.90 11.95 10.95
CA PRO A 180 17.89 13.02 10.99
C PRO A 180 17.23 14.36 11.32
N ASP A 181 18.07 15.33 11.67
CA ASP A 181 17.65 16.73 11.68
C ASP A 181 17.24 17.13 10.26
N LEU A 182 16.03 17.68 10.09
CA LEU A 182 15.50 18.08 8.80
C LEU A 182 14.51 19.23 8.91
N ASP A 183 14.22 19.87 7.78
CA ASP A 183 13.30 20.98 7.63
C ASP A 183 12.53 20.80 6.33
N LEU A 184 11.23 20.49 6.41
CA LEU A 184 10.41 20.12 5.26
C LEU A 184 9.11 20.91 5.19
N MET A 185 8.60 21.02 3.97
CA MET A 185 7.32 21.62 3.63
C MET A 185 6.35 20.54 3.17
N PHE A 186 5.12 20.56 3.67
CA PHE A 186 4.14 19.51 3.36
C PHE A 186 2.83 20.08 2.84
N ASN A 187 2.40 19.64 1.67
CA ASN A 187 1.07 19.89 1.12
C ASN A 187 0.13 18.74 1.46
N CYS A 188 -1.00 19.05 2.10
CA CYS A 188 -1.99 18.05 2.50
C CYS A 188 -3.21 17.98 1.55
N GLY A 189 -3.18 18.71 0.44
CA GLY A 189 -4.23 18.71 -0.58
C GLY A 189 -4.26 17.43 -1.43
N ASP A 190 -5.27 17.31 -2.30
CA ASP A 190 -5.34 16.20 -3.26
C ASP A 190 -4.36 16.39 -4.45
N PRO A 191 -4.27 17.54 -5.13
CA PRO A 191 -3.36 17.64 -6.27
C PRO A 191 -1.90 17.87 -5.84
N PRO A 192 -0.91 17.37 -6.61
CA PRO A 192 0.47 17.85 -6.54
C PRO A 192 0.56 19.32 -6.97
N VAL A 193 1.49 20.07 -6.37
CA VAL A 193 1.50 21.55 -6.43
C VAL A 193 2.78 22.13 -7.06
N VAL A 194 3.87 21.38 -7.15
CA VAL A 194 5.16 21.85 -7.68
C VAL A 194 5.25 21.54 -9.18
N LEU A 195 4.67 22.38 -10.02
CA LEU A 195 4.65 22.17 -11.47
C LEU A 195 6.05 22.29 -12.09
N SER A 196 6.56 21.22 -12.72
CA SER A 196 7.92 21.16 -13.27
C SER A 196 8.18 22.30 -14.28
N LYS A 197 7.21 22.59 -15.15
CA LYS A 197 7.30 23.67 -16.15
C LYS A 197 7.60 25.07 -15.58
N LYS A 198 7.29 25.33 -14.30
CA LYS A 198 7.60 26.63 -13.66
C LYS A 198 9.07 26.76 -13.28
N PHE A 199 9.80 25.64 -13.27
CA PHE A 199 11.19 25.54 -12.86
C PHE A 199 12.10 25.03 -14.00
N SER A 200 11.57 25.00 -15.23
CA SER A 200 12.29 24.60 -16.44
C SER A 200 12.56 25.84 -17.29
N GLY A 201 13.83 26.25 -17.42
CA GLY A 201 14.24 27.34 -18.32
C GLY A 201 15.58 28.00 -17.93
N PRO A 202 16.16 28.84 -18.81
CA PRO A 202 17.49 29.43 -18.59
C PRO A 202 17.61 30.30 -17.33
N ASN A 203 16.50 30.91 -16.91
CA ASN A 203 16.43 31.78 -15.73
C ASN A 203 15.51 31.21 -14.64
N ALA A 204 15.20 29.91 -14.71
CA ALA A 204 14.34 29.28 -13.73
C ALA A 204 15.05 29.11 -12.39
N THR A 205 14.38 29.44 -11.30
CA THR A 205 14.87 29.14 -9.95
C THR A 205 14.74 27.64 -9.67
N SER A 206 15.56 27.12 -8.78
CA SER A 206 15.44 25.73 -8.33
C SER A 206 14.08 25.48 -7.65
N PRO A 207 13.44 24.33 -7.88
CA PRO A 207 12.11 24.04 -7.37
C PRO A 207 12.10 23.95 -5.83
N PRO A 208 11.07 24.45 -5.14
CA PRO A 208 10.91 24.25 -3.70
C PRO A 208 10.59 22.77 -3.41
N PRO A 209 11.23 22.13 -2.42
CA PRO A 209 10.94 20.74 -2.07
C PRO A 209 9.68 20.65 -1.20
N VAL A 210 8.59 20.19 -1.80
CA VAL A 210 7.30 20.04 -1.12
C VAL A 210 6.89 18.58 -1.11
N PHE A 211 6.63 18.04 0.07
CA PHE A 211 6.08 16.72 0.25
C PHE A 211 4.57 16.72 -0.05
N ASN A 212 4.10 15.65 -0.67
CA ASN A 212 2.70 15.45 -1.01
C ASN A 212 2.39 13.95 -1.00
N TYR A 213 1.12 13.58 -1.02
CA TYR A 213 0.70 12.18 -1.00
C TYR A 213 0.70 11.51 -2.38
N CYS A 214 0.79 12.30 -3.45
CA CYS A 214 0.99 11.80 -4.81
C CYS A 214 1.79 12.81 -5.67
N LYS A 215 2.20 12.35 -6.85
CA LYS A 215 2.71 13.20 -7.93
C LYS A 215 2.31 12.62 -9.29
N ASP A 216 2.62 13.34 -10.35
CA ASP A 216 2.54 12.89 -11.74
C ASP A 216 3.82 13.27 -12.51
N GLU A 217 3.88 12.98 -13.81
CA GLU A 217 5.03 13.31 -14.68
C GLU A 217 5.26 14.83 -14.85
N THR A 218 4.27 15.66 -14.51
CA THR A 218 4.30 17.12 -14.68
C THR A 218 4.62 17.87 -13.38
N THR A 219 4.86 17.14 -12.30
CA THR A 219 5.06 17.68 -10.96
C THR A 219 6.31 17.12 -10.28
N LEU A 220 6.88 17.92 -9.38
CA LEU A 220 8.13 17.65 -8.68
C LEU A 220 7.93 17.37 -7.19
N ASP A 221 6.68 17.26 -6.73
CA ASP A 221 6.35 16.92 -5.34
C ASP A 221 7.07 15.63 -4.88
N ILE A 222 7.45 15.58 -3.61
CA ILE A 222 8.11 14.43 -2.98
C ILE A 222 7.03 13.53 -2.36
N VAL A 223 6.90 12.29 -2.84
CA VAL A 223 5.76 11.45 -2.45
C VAL A 223 5.94 10.85 -1.06
N PHE A 224 4.91 10.96 -0.21
CA PHE A 224 4.90 10.47 1.16
C PHE A 224 3.65 9.61 1.44
N PRO A 225 3.70 8.65 2.38
CA PRO A 225 2.51 7.90 2.78
C PRO A 225 1.39 8.81 3.28
N ASP A 226 0.15 8.50 2.89
CA ASP A 226 -1.02 9.30 3.25
C ASP A 226 -1.44 9.16 4.72
N TRP A 227 -2.20 10.13 5.23
CA TRP A 227 -2.66 10.18 6.63
C TRP A 227 -3.47 8.94 7.05
N SER A 228 -4.16 8.29 6.11
CA SER A 228 -5.09 7.20 6.40
C SER A 228 -4.39 5.91 6.83
N PHE A 229 -3.06 5.83 6.72
CA PHE A 229 -2.29 4.74 7.36
C PHE A 229 -2.46 4.72 8.89
N TRP A 230 -2.64 5.88 9.50
CA TRP A 230 -2.90 6.00 10.94
C TRP A 230 -4.38 6.21 11.28
N GLY A 231 -5.21 6.50 10.29
CA GLY A 231 -6.66 6.54 10.39
C GLY A 231 -7.28 7.73 9.66
N TRP A 232 -8.59 7.63 9.41
CA TRP A 232 -9.38 8.72 8.86
C TRP A 232 -10.72 8.80 9.62
N PRO A 233 -10.77 9.53 10.75
CA PRO A 233 -11.91 9.56 11.66
C PRO A 233 -13.23 9.98 11.01
N GLU A 234 -13.19 10.99 10.13
CA GLU A 234 -14.37 11.63 9.54
C GLU A 234 -15.21 10.67 8.69
N ILE A 235 -14.58 9.63 8.15
CA ILE A 235 -15.25 8.56 7.39
C ILE A 235 -15.01 7.17 7.98
N ASN A 236 -14.59 7.11 9.25
CA ASN A 236 -14.42 5.89 10.03
C ASN A 236 -13.51 4.83 9.36
N ILE A 237 -12.45 5.28 8.67
CA ILE A 237 -11.43 4.36 8.17
C ILE A 237 -10.43 4.10 9.29
N LYS A 238 -10.39 2.84 9.73
CA LYS A 238 -9.51 2.38 10.79
C LYS A 238 -8.03 2.52 10.40
N PRO A 239 -7.12 2.61 11.40
CA PRO A 239 -5.70 2.53 11.15
C PRO A 239 -5.29 1.25 10.42
N TRP A 240 -4.21 1.34 9.67
CA TRP A 240 -3.85 0.37 8.65
C TRP A 240 -3.63 -1.05 9.18
N VAL A 241 -2.96 -1.21 10.31
CA VAL A 241 -2.70 -2.54 10.91
C VAL A 241 -4.01 -3.30 11.17
N GLY A 242 -5.00 -2.62 11.78
CA GLY A 242 -6.30 -3.22 12.06
C GLY A 242 -7.12 -3.42 10.80
N LEU A 243 -7.12 -2.44 9.89
CA LEU A 243 -7.86 -2.50 8.65
C LEU A 243 -7.34 -3.61 7.70
N LEU A 244 -6.03 -3.78 7.61
CA LEU A 244 -5.39 -4.79 6.78
C LEU A 244 -5.79 -6.20 7.22
N LYS A 245 -5.87 -6.43 8.55
CA LYS A 245 -6.41 -7.66 9.14
C LYS A 245 -7.90 -7.85 8.80
N ASP A 246 -8.71 -6.81 8.97
CA ASP A 246 -10.14 -6.86 8.65
C ASP A 246 -10.38 -7.19 7.18
N LEU A 247 -9.60 -6.61 6.26
CA LEU A 247 -9.66 -6.87 4.82
C LEU A 247 -9.29 -8.33 4.51
N LYS A 248 -8.21 -8.85 5.12
CA LYS A 248 -7.79 -10.24 4.98
C LYS A 248 -8.88 -11.22 5.43
N GLU A 249 -9.57 -10.92 6.54
CA GLU A 249 -10.70 -11.73 6.99
C GLU A 249 -11.96 -11.52 6.13
N GLY A 250 -12.17 -10.31 5.62
CA GLY A 250 -13.21 -9.99 4.64
C GLY A 250 -13.13 -10.88 3.40
N ASN A 251 -11.93 -11.13 2.89
CA ASN A 251 -11.72 -11.99 1.72
C ASN A 251 -12.19 -13.43 1.92
N LYS A 252 -12.13 -13.95 3.15
CA LYS A 252 -12.53 -15.33 3.49
C LYS A 252 -14.04 -15.52 3.55
N ARG A 253 -14.82 -14.44 3.65
CA ARG A 253 -16.29 -14.51 3.80
C ARG A 253 -17.00 -15.12 2.59
N LYS A 254 -16.49 -14.88 1.38
CA LYS A 254 -17.04 -15.43 0.13
C LYS A 254 -15.90 -15.91 -0.76
N ARG A 255 -15.86 -17.23 -1.01
CA ARG A 255 -14.93 -17.84 -1.98
C ARG A 255 -15.02 -17.09 -3.30
N TRP A 256 -13.86 -16.77 -3.90
CA TRP A 256 -13.79 -15.96 -5.14
C TRP A 256 -14.75 -16.43 -6.23
N ILE A 257 -14.82 -17.75 -6.47
CA ILE A 257 -15.71 -18.35 -7.48
C ILE A 257 -17.20 -18.07 -7.25
N LYS A 258 -17.62 -17.85 -5.99
CA LYS A 258 -19.00 -17.53 -5.62
C LYS A 258 -19.27 -16.03 -5.59
N ARG A 259 -18.27 -15.18 -5.80
CA ARG A 259 -18.45 -13.72 -5.86
C ARG A 259 -19.22 -13.33 -7.11
N GLU A 260 -19.91 -12.19 -7.01
CA GLU A 260 -20.70 -11.66 -8.12
C GLU A 260 -19.79 -11.42 -9.35
N PRO A 261 -20.17 -11.89 -10.55
CA PRO A 261 -19.31 -11.89 -11.74
C PRO A 261 -19.25 -10.53 -12.45
N TYR A 262 -19.45 -9.43 -11.71
CA TYR A 262 -19.51 -8.07 -12.25
C TYR A 262 -18.42 -7.18 -11.68
N ALA A 263 -18.00 -6.18 -12.43
CA ALA A 263 -17.18 -5.10 -11.93
C ALA A 263 -17.96 -4.25 -10.94
N TYR A 264 -17.33 -3.94 -9.80
CA TYR A 264 -17.94 -3.17 -8.73
C TYR A 264 -17.15 -1.92 -8.41
N TRP A 265 -17.88 -0.82 -8.21
CA TRP A 265 -17.33 0.42 -7.65
C TRP A 265 -18.39 1.10 -6.78
N LYS A 266 -17.96 1.60 -5.62
CA LYS A 266 -18.74 2.50 -4.77
C LYS A 266 -17.87 3.69 -4.36
N GLY A 267 -18.33 4.90 -4.60
CA GLY A 267 -17.57 6.11 -4.31
C GLY A 267 -18.33 7.38 -4.68
N ASN A 268 -17.78 8.54 -4.32
CA ASN A 268 -18.41 9.83 -4.65
C ASN A 268 -18.10 10.20 -6.11
N PRO A 269 -19.09 10.28 -7.02
CA PRO A 269 -18.86 10.66 -8.41
C PRO A 269 -18.55 12.14 -8.59
N SER A 270 -19.03 13.00 -7.69
CA SER A 270 -19.01 14.46 -7.86
C SER A 270 -17.62 15.08 -7.71
N VAL A 271 -16.63 14.34 -7.20
CA VAL A 271 -15.27 14.85 -6.93
C VAL A 271 -14.38 14.94 -8.17
N SER A 272 -14.79 14.38 -9.32
CA SER A 272 -14.03 14.51 -10.57
C SER A 272 -14.90 14.25 -11.80
N PRO A 273 -14.65 14.93 -12.93
CA PRO A 273 -15.28 14.59 -14.21
C PRO A 273 -15.06 13.13 -14.61
N ASN A 274 -13.90 12.55 -14.28
CA ASN A 274 -13.57 11.18 -14.65
C ASN A 274 -14.48 10.15 -13.96
N ARG A 275 -14.84 10.38 -12.69
CA ARG A 275 -15.81 9.53 -11.98
C ARG A 275 -17.24 9.75 -12.46
N GLN A 276 -17.61 10.98 -12.82
CA GLN A 276 -18.91 11.23 -13.45
C GLN A 276 -19.03 10.48 -14.77
N ASP A 277 -17.97 10.47 -15.57
CA ASP A 277 -17.92 9.72 -16.83
C ASP A 277 -18.03 8.20 -16.62
N LEU A 278 -17.39 7.65 -15.56
CA LEU A 278 -17.54 6.24 -15.20
C LEU A 278 -19.02 5.84 -14.99
N PHE A 279 -19.88 6.74 -14.49
CA PHE A 279 -21.30 6.43 -14.29
C PHE A 279 -22.07 6.19 -15.58
N LYS A 280 -21.55 6.60 -16.75
CA LYS A 280 -22.13 6.21 -18.04
C LYS A 280 -22.05 4.70 -18.28
N CYS A 281 -21.14 4.00 -17.59
CA CYS A 281 -21.02 2.55 -17.65
C CYS A 281 -22.03 1.82 -16.75
N ARG A 282 -22.84 2.54 -15.97
CA ARG A 282 -23.82 1.94 -15.05
C ARG A 282 -24.88 1.18 -15.86
N ALA A 283 -25.19 -0.04 -15.42
CA ALA A 283 -26.22 -0.85 -16.04
C ALA A 283 -27.57 -0.13 -16.08
N SER A 284 -28.22 -0.21 -17.23
CA SER A 284 -29.57 0.30 -17.51
C SER A 284 -30.44 -0.83 -18.08
N LYS A 285 -31.72 -0.54 -18.37
CA LYS A 285 -32.60 -1.52 -19.04
C LYS A 285 -32.16 -1.87 -20.47
N THR A 286 -31.42 -0.97 -21.12
CA THR A 286 -31.05 -1.08 -22.54
C THR A 286 -29.58 -1.40 -22.76
N GLN A 287 -28.73 -1.22 -21.75
CA GLN A 287 -27.27 -1.40 -21.88
C GLN A 287 -26.68 -1.92 -20.56
N ASP A 288 -25.90 -3.00 -20.62
CA ASP A 288 -25.11 -3.49 -19.48
C ASP A 288 -23.63 -3.68 -19.87
N TRP A 289 -22.77 -2.91 -19.22
CA TRP A 289 -21.31 -2.99 -19.35
C TRP A 289 -20.66 -3.97 -18.36
N ASN A 290 -21.48 -4.81 -17.71
CA ASN A 290 -21.09 -5.67 -16.59
C ASN A 290 -20.53 -4.89 -15.38
N ALA A 291 -20.95 -3.64 -15.22
CA ALA A 291 -20.53 -2.76 -14.13
C ALA A 291 -21.69 -2.46 -13.17
N ARG A 292 -21.40 -2.53 -11.87
CA ARG A 292 -22.30 -2.24 -10.75
C ARG A 292 -21.70 -1.05 -9.98
N LEU A 293 -22.19 0.14 -10.32
CA LEU A 293 -21.65 1.42 -9.87
C LEU A 293 -22.64 2.07 -8.90
N TYR A 294 -22.15 2.45 -7.72
CA TYR A 294 -22.95 3.02 -6.65
C TYR A 294 -22.36 4.34 -6.17
N ALA A 295 -23.20 5.37 -6.06
CA ALA A 295 -22.78 6.63 -5.47
C ALA A 295 -22.62 6.47 -3.96
N GLN A 296 -21.50 6.94 -3.41
CA GLN A 296 -21.27 7.04 -1.99
C GLN A 296 -21.71 8.42 -1.50
N ASP A 297 -22.77 8.43 -0.70
CA ASP A 297 -23.24 9.61 0.03
C ASP A 297 -22.64 9.56 1.45
N TRP A 298 -21.70 10.45 1.74
CA TRP A 298 -21.05 10.47 3.04
C TRP A 298 -21.93 11.06 4.14
N ASP A 299 -22.81 12.00 3.82
CA ASP A 299 -23.73 12.59 4.80
C ASP A 299 -24.74 11.55 5.28
N HIS A 300 -25.22 10.70 4.36
CA HIS A 300 -26.06 9.57 4.69
C HIS A 300 -25.34 8.51 5.53
N GLU A 301 -24.09 8.16 5.19
CA GLU A 301 -23.32 7.18 5.98
C GLU A 301 -23.01 7.67 7.39
N VAL A 302 -22.65 8.96 7.56
CA VAL A 302 -22.42 9.57 8.88
C VAL A 302 -23.66 9.40 9.75
N LYS A 303 -24.85 9.72 9.23
CA LYS A 303 -26.13 9.56 9.94
C LYS A 303 -26.47 8.10 10.28
N ASN A 304 -25.99 7.15 9.48
CA ASN A 304 -26.28 5.72 9.64
C ASN A 304 -25.14 4.90 10.26
N GLY A 305 -24.09 5.56 10.76
CA GLY A 305 -22.96 4.90 11.42
C GLY A 305 -22.08 4.07 10.47
N TYR A 306 -21.95 4.48 9.21
CA TYR A 306 -21.08 3.88 8.19
C TYR A 306 -21.34 2.40 7.88
N LYS A 307 -22.56 1.91 8.18
CA LYS A 307 -22.94 0.49 8.05
C LYS A 307 -22.70 -0.06 6.64
N GLN A 308 -22.82 0.78 5.61
CA GLN A 308 -22.69 0.39 4.20
C GLN A 308 -21.33 0.78 3.59
N SER A 309 -20.44 1.39 4.37
CA SER A 309 -19.09 1.82 3.92
C SER A 309 -17.95 1.03 4.54
N ASN A 310 -18.22 -0.03 5.29
CA ASN A 310 -17.17 -0.92 5.81
C ASN A 310 -16.42 -1.59 4.65
N LEU A 311 -15.14 -1.25 4.48
CA LEU A 311 -14.31 -1.72 3.37
C LEU A 311 -14.19 -3.26 3.32
N ALA A 312 -14.04 -3.91 4.47
CA ALA A 312 -13.90 -5.37 4.56
C ALA A 312 -15.17 -6.12 4.15
N HIS A 313 -16.32 -5.43 4.09
CA HIS A 313 -17.59 -6.01 3.65
C HIS A 313 -17.79 -5.88 2.13
N GLN A 314 -16.93 -5.13 1.43
CA GLN A 314 -17.10 -4.83 0.00
C GLN A 314 -16.31 -5.77 -0.92
N CYS A 315 -15.70 -6.84 -0.41
CA CYS A 315 -14.97 -7.84 -1.21
C CYS A 315 -15.91 -8.94 -1.74
N THR A 316 -17.03 -8.54 -2.35
CA THR A 316 -18.16 -9.42 -2.75
C THR A 316 -18.21 -9.74 -4.24
N ASN A 317 -17.44 -9.01 -5.04
CA ASN A 317 -17.44 -9.08 -6.51
C ASN A 317 -16.10 -9.63 -7.01
N ARG A 318 -16.10 -10.33 -8.15
CA ARG A 318 -14.87 -10.87 -8.76
C ARG A 318 -13.92 -9.77 -9.23
N PHE A 319 -14.47 -8.61 -9.62
CA PHE A 319 -13.73 -7.49 -10.18
C PHE A 319 -14.04 -6.20 -9.40
N LYS A 320 -13.02 -5.40 -9.11
CA LYS A 320 -13.16 -4.11 -8.39
C LYS A 320 -12.50 -3.02 -9.21
N ILE A 321 -13.22 -1.95 -9.50
CA ILE A 321 -12.68 -0.84 -10.30
C ILE A 321 -11.93 0.11 -9.39
N TYR A 322 -10.72 0.50 -9.77
CA TYR A 322 -10.05 1.68 -9.21
C TYR A 322 -10.12 2.82 -10.23
N ILE A 323 -10.49 4.00 -9.75
CA ILE A 323 -10.49 5.25 -10.52
C ILE A 323 -10.15 6.41 -9.59
N GLU A 324 -9.35 7.33 -10.12
CA GLU A 324 -8.92 8.55 -9.44
C GLU A 324 -10.09 9.46 -9.07
N GLY A 325 -9.87 10.30 -8.04
CA GLY A 325 -10.80 11.34 -7.61
C GLY A 325 -10.34 12.69 -8.13
N ALA A 326 -10.29 13.69 -7.25
CA ALA A 326 -9.67 14.98 -7.58
C ALA A 326 -8.18 14.82 -7.95
N ALA A 327 -7.51 13.84 -7.35
CA ALA A 327 -6.19 13.35 -7.73
C ALA A 327 -6.09 11.84 -7.49
N TRP A 328 -4.98 11.33 -6.94
CA TRP A 328 -4.89 9.95 -6.46
C TRP A 328 -6.03 9.65 -5.47
N SER A 329 -6.51 8.40 -5.44
CA SER A 329 -7.57 8.00 -4.52
C SER A 329 -7.02 7.07 -3.45
N VAL A 330 -7.24 7.44 -2.19
CA VAL A 330 -6.88 6.65 -1.00
C VAL A 330 -7.43 5.21 -1.06
N SER A 331 -8.51 4.99 -1.82
CA SER A 331 -9.12 3.67 -2.04
C SER A 331 -8.24 2.65 -2.76
N HIS A 332 -7.14 3.07 -3.39
CA HIS A 332 -6.26 2.19 -4.19
C HIS A 332 -5.83 0.94 -3.41
N LYS A 333 -5.23 1.14 -2.23
CA LYS A 333 -4.77 0.05 -1.36
C LYS A 333 -5.92 -0.83 -0.85
N TYR A 334 -7.08 -0.25 -0.57
CA TYR A 334 -8.27 -1.01 -0.09
C TYR A 334 -8.86 -1.89 -1.18
N ILE A 335 -8.87 -1.40 -2.43
CA ILE A 335 -9.40 -2.12 -3.58
C ILE A 335 -8.49 -3.30 -3.94
N LEU A 336 -7.17 -3.08 -3.98
CA LEU A 336 -6.18 -4.13 -4.21
C LEU A 336 -6.22 -5.22 -3.14
N SER A 337 -6.61 -4.89 -1.90
CA SER A 337 -6.68 -5.84 -0.78
C SER A 337 -7.81 -6.88 -0.87
N CYS A 338 -8.71 -6.81 -1.86
CA CYS A 338 -9.94 -7.62 -1.84
C CYS A 338 -9.83 -9.02 -2.45
N ASP A 339 -8.65 -9.50 -2.90
CA ASP A 339 -8.49 -10.70 -3.75
C ASP A 339 -9.34 -10.69 -5.05
N SER A 340 -10.04 -9.60 -5.33
CA SER A 340 -10.75 -9.35 -6.59
C SER A 340 -9.72 -8.89 -7.62
N MET A 341 -9.91 -9.23 -8.89
CA MET A 341 -9.08 -8.65 -9.93
C MET A 341 -9.39 -7.15 -10.02
N THR A 342 -8.40 -6.33 -9.63
CA THR A 342 -8.52 -4.88 -9.69
C THR A 342 -8.48 -4.42 -11.15
N LEU A 343 -9.53 -3.75 -11.59
CA LEU A 343 -9.61 -3.08 -12.88
C LEU A 343 -9.13 -1.64 -12.68
N LEU A 344 -7.87 -1.37 -13.02
CA LEU A 344 -7.22 -0.08 -12.78
C LEU A 344 -7.44 0.83 -13.98
N VAL A 345 -8.38 1.79 -13.88
CA VAL A 345 -8.52 2.85 -14.88
C VAL A 345 -7.22 3.65 -14.90
N LYS A 346 -6.61 3.78 -16.10
CA LYS A 346 -5.28 4.35 -16.33
C LYS A 346 -5.08 5.61 -15.46
N PRO A 347 -4.28 5.51 -14.39
CA PRO A 347 -4.10 6.62 -13.46
C PRO A 347 -3.21 7.69 -14.08
N ARG A 348 -3.44 8.95 -13.69
CA ARG A 348 -2.51 10.06 -13.95
C ARG A 348 -1.49 10.19 -12.83
N TYR A 349 -1.93 9.97 -11.59
CA TYR A 349 -1.14 10.15 -10.39
C TYR A 349 -0.63 8.82 -9.86
N TYR A 350 0.47 8.88 -9.13
CA TYR A 350 0.98 7.75 -8.37
C TYR A 350 1.32 8.16 -6.94
N ASP A 351 0.95 7.29 -6.01
CA ASP A 351 1.38 7.34 -4.62
C ASP A 351 2.72 6.59 -4.44
N PHE A 352 3.19 6.48 -3.21
CA PHE A 352 4.54 5.97 -2.93
C PHE A 352 4.73 4.49 -3.31
N PHE A 353 3.66 3.68 -3.34
CA PHE A 353 3.74 2.24 -3.64
C PHE A 353 3.26 1.88 -5.05
N ALA A 354 2.38 2.69 -5.66
CA ALA A 354 1.75 2.37 -6.94
C ALA A 354 2.74 2.09 -8.07
N ARG A 355 3.93 2.70 -8.02
CA ARG A 355 5.00 2.48 -9.00
C ARG A 355 5.62 1.07 -8.93
N GLY A 356 5.41 0.32 -7.84
CA GLY A 356 5.73 -1.11 -7.73
C GLY A 356 4.73 -2.04 -8.42
N LEU A 357 3.55 -1.54 -8.80
CA LEU A 357 2.51 -2.38 -9.42
C LEU A 357 2.83 -2.68 -10.89
N ILE A 358 2.53 -3.91 -11.34
CA ILE A 358 2.80 -4.40 -12.69
C ILE A 358 1.47 -4.84 -13.33
N PRO A 359 1.10 -4.33 -14.53
CA PRO A 359 -0.10 -4.75 -15.24
C PRO A 359 -0.11 -6.26 -15.49
N ARG A 360 -1.29 -6.88 -15.51
CA ARG A 360 -1.55 -8.35 -15.61
C ARG A 360 -0.88 -9.23 -14.55
N HIS A 361 -0.05 -8.67 -13.68
CA HIS A 361 0.48 -9.36 -12.52
C HIS A 361 -0.32 -8.98 -11.26
N HIS A 362 -0.43 -7.69 -10.95
CA HIS A 362 -1.13 -7.17 -9.77
C HIS A 362 -2.55 -6.64 -10.05
N TYR A 363 -2.82 -6.23 -11.30
CA TYR A 363 -4.10 -5.63 -11.70
C TYR A 363 -4.33 -5.79 -13.21
N TRP A 364 -5.56 -5.51 -13.67
CA TRP A 364 -5.91 -5.43 -15.09
C TRP A 364 -6.04 -3.96 -15.52
N PRO A 365 -5.27 -3.49 -16.53
CA PRO A 365 -5.34 -2.09 -16.97
C PRO A 365 -6.65 -1.81 -17.72
N ILE A 366 -7.25 -0.66 -17.47
CA ILE A 366 -8.47 -0.17 -18.14
C ILE A 366 -8.18 1.17 -18.80
N ARG A 367 -8.60 1.31 -20.05
CA ARG A 367 -8.47 2.56 -20.80
C ARG A 367 -9.31 3.67 -20.17
N ASN A 368 -8.74 4.87 -20.05
CA ASN A 368 -9.47 6.00 -19.49
C ASN A 368 -10.41 6.65 -20.52
N ASP A 369 -10.05 6.61 -21.80
CA ASP A 369 -10.79 7.21 -22.92
C ASP A 369 -11.98 6.36 -23.42
N ASP A 370 -11.92 5.03 -23.27
CA ASP A 370 -13.01 4.09 -23.63
C ASP A 370 -13.34 3.11 -22.48
N LYS A 371 -13.49 3.67 -21.27
CA LYS A 371 -13.57 2.89 -20.02
C LYS A 371 -14.71 1.88 -19.96
N CYS A 372 -15.89 2.17 -20.51
CA CYS A 372 -17.03 1.25 -20.42
C CYS A 372 -16.80 -0.03 -21.25
N ARG A 373 -16.29 0.12 -22.46
CA ARG A 373 -15.95 -1.01 -23.33
C ARG A 373 -14.78 -1.81 -22.78
N SER A 374 -13.76 -1.11 -22.28
CA SER A 374 -12.60 -1.73 -21.64
C SER A 374 -13.00 -2.53 -20.40
N ILE A 375 -13.85 -1.98 -19.51
CA ILE A 375 -14.40 -2.70 -18.34
C ILE A 375 -15.18 -3.94 -18.77
N LYS A 376 -16.09 -3.82 -19.74
CA LYS A 376 -16.90 -4.95 -20.20
C LYS A 376 -16.03 -6.08 -20.74
N SER A 377 -15.06 -5.76 -21.61
CA SER A 377 -14.15 -6.76 -22.18
C SER A 377 -13.31 -7.46 -21.10
N ALA A 378 -12.82 -6.70 -20.10
CA ALA A 378 -12.06 -7.25 -18.98
C ALA A 378 -12.88 -8.18 -18.08
N VAL A 379 -14.16 -7.83 -17.83
CA VAL A 379 -15.07 -8.67 -17.05
C VAL A 379 -15.43 -9.96 -17.80
N ASP A 380 -15.74 -9.87 -19.10
CA ASP A 380 -16.05 -11.05 -19.91
C ASP A 380 -14.83 -11.98 -20.05
N TRP A 381 -13.64 -11.40 -20.25
CA TRP A 381 -12.38 -12.16 -20.22
C TRP A 381 -12.17 -12.82 -18.86
N GLY A 382 -12.31 -12.08 -17.77
CA GLY A 382 -12.06 -12.61 -16.43
C GLY A 382 -13.05 -13.69 -15.99
N ASN A 383 -14.30 -13.65 -16.47
CA ASN A 383 -15.29 -14.69 -16.21
C ASN A 383 -15.08 -15.94 -17.07
N SER A 384 -14.44 -15.83 -18.23
CA SER A 384 -14.02 -16.99 -19.05
C SER A 384 -12.66 -17.55 -18.65
N HIS A 385 -11.84 -16.79 -17.92
CA HIS A 385 -10.50 -17.13 -17.44
C HIS A 385 -10.43 -17.01 -15.91
N GLU A 386 -11.32 -17.73 -15.24
CA GLU A 386 -11.56 -17.58 -13.80
C GLU A 386 -10.31 -17.79 -12.95
N LYS A 387 -9.48 -18.79 -13.29
CA LYS A 387 -8.25 -19.09 -12.53
C LYS A 387 -7.24 -17.95 -12.64
N GLU A 388 -7.03 -17.46 -13.86
CA GLU A 388 -6.10 -16.38 -14.16
C GLU A 388 -6.56 -15.07 -13.52
N ALA A 389 -7.84 -14.73 -13.63
CA ALA A 389 -8.40 -13.54 -13.02
C ALA A 389 -8.29 -13.59 -11.48
N GLN A 390 -8.59 -14.75 -10.88
CA GLN A 390 -8.41 -14.94 -9.44
C GLN A 390 -6.94 -14.75 -9.03
N GLU A 391 -6.00 -15.29 -9.81
CA GLU A 391 -4.57 -15.20 -9.49
C GLU A 391 -4.06 -13.76 -9.59
N ILE A 392 -4.51 -12.97 -10.57
CA ILE A 392 -4.20 -11.53 -10.64
C ILE A 392 -4.70 -10.81 -9.36
N GLY A 393 -5.95 -11.06 -8.96
CA GLY A 393 -6.51 -10.48 -7.74
C GLY A 393 -5.76 -10.86 -6.47
N LYS A 394 -5.38 -12.14 -6.33
CA LYS A 394 -4.56 -12.63 -5.21
C LYS A 394 -3.19 -11.98 -5.17
N ARG A 395 -2.50 -11.86 -6.31
CA ARG A 395 -1.19 -11.20 -6.37
C ARG A 395 -1.27 -9.72 -6.00
N GLY A 396 -2.29 -9.01 -6.46
CA GLY A 396 -2.55 -7.62 -6.05
C GLY A 396 -2.75 -7.49 -4.53
N SER A 397 -3.56 -8.37 -3.94
CA SER A 397 -3.79 -8.42 -2.50
C SER A 397 -2.53 -8.81 -1.71
N LYS A 398 -1.78 -9.80 -2.20
CA LYS A 398 -0.52 -10.26 -1.61
C LYS A 398 0.51 -9.12 -1.55
N PHE A 399 0.65 -8.34 -2.62
CA PHE A 399 1.48 -7.14 -2.62
C PHE A 399 1.08 -6.19 -1.47
N ILE A 400 -0.21 -5.92 -1.29
CA ILE A 400 -0.67 -5.04 -0.20
C ILE A 400 -0.40 -5.65 1.19
N GLN A 401 -0.60 -6.96 1.36
CA GLN A 401 -0.44 -7.64 2.65
C GLN A 401 1.04 -7.79 3.05
N GLU A 402 1.94 -7.99 2.10
CA GLU A 402 3.34 -8.32 2.36
C GLU A 402 4.29 -7.14 2.13
N GLU A 403 4.06 -6.35 1.08
CA GLU A 403 4.92 -5.23 0.70
C GLU A 403 4.41 -3.89 1.21
N LEU A 404 3.12 -3.74 1.54
CA LEU A 404 2.55 -2.51 2.10
C LEU A 404 2.18 -2.61 3.58
N LYS A 405 2.76 -3.56 4.33
CA LYS A 405 2.58 -3.65 5.79
C LYS A 405 3.17 -2.44 6.52
N MET A 406 2.68 -2.16 7.72
CA MET A 406 3.01 -0.92 8.45
C MET A 406 4.51 -0.76 8.74
N GLU A 407 5.23 -1.87 8.89
CA GLU A 407 6.69 -1.87 9.02
C GLU A 407 7.36 -1.22 7.80
N TYR A 408 6.95 -1.61 6.58
CA TYR A 408 7.48 -1.01 5.36
C TYR A 408 6.95 0.40 5.09
N VAL A 409 5.78 0.77 5.62
CA VAL A 409 5.34 2.18 5.60
C VAL A 409 6.32 3.04 6.41
N TYR A 410 6.66 2.63 7.63
CA TYR A 410 7.64 3.35 8.44
C TYR A 410 9.05 3.29 7.87
N ASP A 411 9.48 2.16 7.31
CA ASP A 411 10.80 2.07 6.64
C ASP A 411 10.87 3.02 5.45
N PHE A 412 9.81 3.12 4.64
CA PHE A 412 9.75 4.06 3.52
C PHE A 412 9.89 5.50 4.02
N MET A 413 9.12 5.87 5.06
CA MET A 413 9.21 7.20 5.68
C MET A 413 10.63 7.49 6.18
N LEU A 414 11.26 6.52 6.87
CA LEU A 414 12.62 6.68 7.37
C LEU A 414 13.62 6.89 6.22
N HIS A 415 13.53 6.09 5.16
CA HIS A 415 14.43 6.18 4.01
C HIS A 415 14.27 7.50 3.26
N ILE A 416 13.04 7.93 2.95
CA ILE A 416 12.83 9.18 2.21
C ILE A 416 13.27 10.41 3.01
N LEU A 417 13.04 10.42 4.34
CA LEU A 417 13.50 11.50 5.19
C LEU A 417 15.02 11.50 5.36
N ASN A 418 15.66 10.32 5.41
CA ASN A 418 17.12 10.20 5.41
C ASN A 418 17.76 10.72 4.12
N GLU A 419 17.26 10.28 2.97
CA GLU A 419 17.79 10.75 1.68
C GLU A 419 17.51 12.23 1.47
N TYR A 420 16.34 12.73 1.89
CA TYR A 420 16.00 14.14 1.85
C TYR A 420 16.95 15.00 2.69
N ALA A 421 17.22 14.60 3.93
CA ALA A 421 18.05 15.37 4.85
C ALA A 421 19.50 15.52 4.36
N LYS A 422 20.04 14.51 3.65
CA LYS A 422 21.37 14.58 3.02
C LYS A 422 21.49 15.71 2.00
N LEU A 423 20.38 16.16 1.44
CA LEU A 423 20.37 17.22 0.42
C LEU A 423 20.33 18.62 1.03
N LEU A 424 19.97 18.77 2.31
CA LEU A 424 19.93 20.06 2.99
C LEU A 424 21.33 20.68 3.07
N GLN A 425 21.46 21.90 2.55
CA GLN A 425 22.72 22.68 2.54
C GLN A 425 22.81 23.66 3.72
N TYR A 426 22.00 23.44 4.76
CA TYR A 426 21.93 24.30 5.93
C TYR A 426 21.50 23.48 7.14
N LYS A 427 21.84 23.97 8.34
CA LYS A 427 21.35 23.38 9.59
C LYS A 427 19.91 23.84 9.85
N PRO A 428 18.95 22.91 10.02
CA PRO A 428 17.59 23.23 10.44
C PRO A 428 17.54 24.06 11.72
N THR A 429 16.59 24.97 11.80
CA THR A 429 16.33 25.82 12.98
C THR A 429 14.83 25.86 13.22
N ILE A 430 14.42 25.88 14.48
CA ILE A 430 13.00 25.92 14.85
C ILE A 430 12.41 27.26 14.37
N PRO A 431 11.36 27.25 13.53
CA PRO A 431 10.70 28.47 13.11
C PRO A 431 10.05 29.20 14.30
N PRO A 432 9.98 30.54 14.32
CA PRO A 432 9.49 31.30 15.47
C PRO A 432 8.06 30.98 15.92
N LYS A 433 7.19 30.56 14.98
CA LYS A 433 5.79 30.21 15.26
C LYS A 433 5.55 28.70 15.39
N ALA A 434 6.61 27.89 15.37
CA ALA A 434 6.49 26.45 15.47
C ALA A 434 6.15 26.02 16.90
N THR A 435 5.38 24.93 17.01
CA THR A 435 5.01 24.28 18.27
C THR A 435 5.59 22.87 18.34
N GLU A 436 6.04 22.43 19.52
CA GLU A 436 6.57 21.08 19.70
C GLU A 436 5.46 20.03 19.59
N LEU A 437 5.71 18.95 18.85
CA LEU A 437 4.85 17.78 18.79
C LEU A 437 5.26 16.73 19.83
N CYS A 438 4.27 16.25 20.58
CA CYS A 438 4.40 15.10 21.47
C CYS A 438 3.07 14.35 21.58
N LEU A 439 3.09 13.16 22.20
CA LEU A 439 1.89 12.33 22.35
C LEU A 439 0.78 13.11 23.06
N GLU A 440 1.11 13.81 24.14
CA GLU A 440 0.14 14.56 24.92
C GLU A 440 -0.50 15.68 24.09
N ALA A 441 0.32 16.48 23.40
CA ALA A 441 -0.15 17.60 22.59
C ALA A 441 -1.14 17.16 21.50
N MET A 442 -0.97 15.97 20.93
CA MET A 442 -1.86 15.46 19.88
C MET A 442 -3.06 14.67 20.42
N SER A 443 -2.84 13.79 21.41
CA SER A 443 -3.82 12.77 21.81
C SER A 443 -4.66 13.11 23.05
N CYS A 444 -4.18 14.00 23.93
CA CYS A 444 -4.96 14.46 25.07
C CYS A 444 -6.17 15.31 24.65
N PRO A 445 -6.06 16.31 23.75
CA PRO A 445 -7.22 17.06 23.29
C PRO A 445 -8.10 16.27 22.31
N ALA A 446 -7.59 15.19 21.72
CA ALA A 446 -8.37 14.34 20.81
C ALA A 446 -9.52 13.64 21.55
N ASN A 447 -10.64 13.46 20.83
CA ASN A 447 -11.83 12.75 21.30
C ASN A 447 -12.36 11.77 20.23
N GLY A 448 -13.42 11.03 20.55
CA GLY A 448 -14.14 10.18 19.61
C GLY A 448 -13.26 9.22 18.80
N LEU A 449 -13.54 9.13 17.49
CA LEU A 449 -12.79 8.28 16.56
C LEU A 449 -11.33 8.73 16.40
N ALA A 450 -11.05 10.04 16.46
CA ALA A 450 -9.68 10.54 16.35
C ALA A 450 -8.79 10.00 17.48
N LYS A 451 -9.24 10.13 18.74
CA LYS A 451 -8.52 9.56 19.90
C LYS A 451 -8.38 8.04 19.79
N LYS A 452 -9.45 7.36 19.39
CA LYS A 452 -9.45 5.91 19.23
C LYS A 452 -8.40 5.47 18.20
N PHE A 453 -8.35 6.11 17.04
CA PHE A 453 -7.43 5.76 15.97
C PHE A 453 -5.99 6.11 16.30
N MET A 454 -5.73 7.24 16.98
CA MET A 454 -4.41 7.56 17.52
C MET A 454 -3.93 6.46 18.48
N LEU A 455 -4.74 6.07 19.46
CA LEU A 455 -4.38 5.01 20.42
C LEU A 455 -4.17 3.65 19.74
N GLN A 456 -4.98 3.31 18.73
CA GLN A 456 -4.86 2.06 17.98
C GLN A 456 -3.63 2.01 17.05
N SER A 457 -3.14 3.16 16.60
CA SER A 457 -1.97 3.28 15.72
C SER A 457 -0.69 3.70 16.45
N MET A 458 -0.75 3.81 17.77
CA MET A 458 0.39 4.24 18.59
C MET A 458 1.51 3.21 18.58
N VAL A 459 2.73 3.68 18.33
CA VAL A 459 3.95 2.91 18.52
C VAL A 459 4.26 2.85 20.03
N VAL A 460 4.08 1.65 20.60
CA VAL A 460 4.24 1.40 22.03
C VAL A 460 5.70 1.19 22.46
N SER A 461 6.57 0.77 21.54
CA SER A 461 8.00 0.55 21.76
C SER A 461 8.81 0.82 20.49
N PRO A 462 10.10 1.16 20.61
CA PRO A 462 11.01 1.21 19.47
C PRO A 462 11.04 -0.11 18.70
N ALA A 463 11.42 -0.05 17.43
CA ALA A 463 11.64 -1.25 16.62
C ALA A 463 12.82 -2.05 17.19
N THR A 464 12.64 -3.36 17.32
CA THR A 464 13.68 -4.30 17.75
C THR A 464 14.52 -4.82 16.58
N THR A 465 14.09 -4.56 15.34
CA THR A 465 14.76 -4.96 14.11
C THR A 465 15.21 -3.72 13.35
N SER A 466 16.36 -3.82 12.68
CA SER A 466 16.81 -2.80 11.75
C SER A 466 15.79 -2.65 10.60
N PRO A 467 15.62 -1.43 10.03
CA PRO A 467 14.80 -1.22 8.85
C PRO A 467 15.34 -2.01 7.67
N CYS A 468 14.48 -2.28 6.69
CA CYS A 468 14.89 -2.91 5.45
C CYS A 468 16.00 -2.10 4.74
N THR A 469 16.79 -2.77 3.90
CA THR A 469 17.83 -2.11 3.09
C THR A 469 17.29 -1.80 1.69
N ILE A 470 17.35 -0.52 1.31
CA ILE A 470 16.93 -0.06 -0.02
C ILE A 470 17.96 -0.49 -1.07
N SER A 471 17.48 -1.04 -2.18
CA SER A 471 18.31 -1.35 -3.35
C SER A 471 18.88 -0.06 -3.97
N PRO A 472 20.04 -0.10 -4.65
CA PRO A 472 20.60 1.06 -5.35
C PRO A 472 19.61 1.69 -6.35
N PRO A 473 19.78 2.97 -6.75
CA PRO A 473 18.94 3.60 -7.77
C PRO A 473 18.90 2.78 -9.07
N TYR A 474 17.85 2.97 -9.86
CA TYR A 474 17.80 2.37 -11.20
C TYR A 474 18.88 2.99 -12.09
N SER A 475 19.60 2.17 -12.85
CA SER A 475 20.33 2.69 -14.00
C SER A 475 19.33 3.22 -15.05
N PRO A 476 19.70 4.19 -15.90
CA PRO A 476 18.82 4.67 -16.96
C PRO A 476 18.26 3.55 -17.84
N SER A 477 19.07 2.53 -18.16
CA SER A 477 18.65 1.37 -18.94
C SER A 477 17.63 0.51 -18.19
N SER A 478 17.88 0.18 -16.91
CA SER A 478 16.95 -0.64 -16.12
C SER A 478 15.60 0.04 -15.88
N LEU A 479 15.62 1.37 -15.66
CA LEU A 479 14.41 2.18 -15.52
C LEU A 479 13.60 2.19 -16.82
N TYR A 480 14.28 2.40 -17.95
CA TYR A 480 13.68 2.35 -19.27
C TYR A 480 13.07 0.98 -19.58
N SER A 481 13.78 -0.11 -19.29
CA SER A 481 13.26 -1.48 -19.45
C SER A 481 12.03 -1.75 -18.59
N LEU A 482 11.98 -1.21 -17.36
CA LEU A 482 10.79 -1.31 -16.50
C LEU A 482 9.58 -0.61 -17.14
N PHE A 483 9.77 0.61 -17.67
CA PHE A 483 8.70 1.34 -18.36
C PHE A 483 8.25 0.62 -19.62
N GLN A 484 9.18 0.18 -20.48
CA GLN A 484 8.85 -0.57 -21.68
C GLN A 484 8.09 -1.86 -21.36
N ARG A 485 8.51 -2.61 -20.34
CA ARG A 485 7.81 -3.83 -19.91
C ARG A 485 6.36 -3.52 -19.52
N LYS A 486 6.11 -2.49 -18.72
CA LYS A 486 4.75 -2.10 -18.33
C LYS A 486 3.91 -1.63 -19.52
N ALA A 487 4.51 -0.86 -20.43
CA ALA A 487 3.86 -0.39 -21.65
C ALA A 487 3.48 -1.57 -22.56
N ASN A 488 4.40 -2.49 -22.81
CA ASN A 488 4.17 -3.66 -23.66
C ASN A 488 3.02 -4.54 -23.14
N ILE A 489 3.00 -4.85 -21.83
CA ILE A 489 1.90 -5.63 -21.23
C ILE A 489 0.57 -4.88 -21.34
N THR A 490 0.57 -3.55 -21.22
CA THR A 490 -0.65 -2.74 -21.38
C THR A 490 -1.14 -2.78 -22.82
N ASN A 491 -0.24 -2.63 -23.79
CA ASN A 491 -0.55 -2.71 -25.22
C ASN A 491 -1.11 -4.09 -25.62
N GLU A 492 -0.61 -5.18 -25.02
CA GLU A 492 -1.18 -6.51 -25.22
C GLU A 492 -2.64 -6.60 -24.75
N VAL A 493 -2.98 -5.99 -23.60
CA VAL A 493 -4.38 -5.93 -23.13
C VAL A 493 -5.25 -5.13 -24.08
N GLU A 494 -4.76 -3.99 -24.57
CA GLU A 494 -5.49 -3.17 -25.55
C GLU A 494 -5.71 -3.91 -26.88
N LEU A 495 -4.75 -4.74 -27.31
CA LEU A 495 -4.91 -5.61 -28.49
C LEU A 495 -5.98 -6.69 -28.25
N LEU A 496 -5.96 -7.34 -27.08
CA LEU A 496 -6.99 -8.32 -26.70
C LEU A 496 -8.39 -7.68 -26.68
N GLU A 497 -8.50 -6.47 -26.14
CA GLU A 497 -9.75 -5.69 -26.14
C GLU A 497 -10.22 -5.41 -27.58
N LYS A 498 -9.31 -4.96 -28.46
CA LYS A 498 -9.63 -4.71 -29.88
C LYS A 498 -10.15 -5.97 -30.58
N MET A 499 -9.49 -7.10 -30.38
CA MET A 499 -9.90 -8.39 -30.96
C MET A 499 -11.27 -8.85 -30.43
N TYR A 500 -11.51 -8.67 -29.12
CA TYR A 500 -12.81 -8.95 -28.50
C TYR A 500 -13.92 -8.16 -29.19
N TRP A 501 -13.78 -6.84 -29.35
CA TRP A 501 -14.82 -6.02 -29.98
C TRP A 501 -15.03 -6.31 -31.46
N GLN A 502 -13.96 -6.58 -32.21
CA GLN A 502 -14.06 -7.03 -33.60
C GLN A 502 -14.86 -8.33 -33.74
N SER A 503 -14.73 -9.25 -32.79
CA SER A 503 -15.51 -10.50 -32.79
C SER A 503 -16.99 -10.25 -32.48
N GLN A 504 -17.30 -9.33 -31.56
CA GLN A 504 -18.67 -8.97 -31.20
C GLN A 504 -19.39 -8.23 -32.33
N ASP A 505 -18.71 -7.35 -33.04
CA ASP A 505 -19.30 -6.62 -34.16
C ASP A 505 -19.59 -7.53 -35.37
N LYS A 506 -18.79 -8.59 -35.59
CA LYS A 506 -19.08 -9.63 -36.59
C LYS A 506 -20.26 -10.54 -36.23
N GLN A 507 -20.64 -10.58 -34.96
CA GLN A 507 -21.78 -11.37 -34.45
C GLN A 507 -23.08 -10.57 -34.43
N LYS A 508 -23.05 -9.26 -34.75
CA LYS A 508 -24.26 -8.48 -34.92
C LYS A 508 -24.88 -8.81 -36.29
N PRO A 509 -26.15 -9.24 -36.34
CA PRO A 509 -26.84 -9.62 -37.57
C PRO A 509 -27.02 -8.46 -38.55
#